data_AF-A0A087DKT5-F1
#
_entry.id   AF-A0A087DKT5-F1
#
_cell.length_a   1.000
_cell.length_b   1.000
_cell.length_c   1.000
_cell.angle_alpha   90.00
_cell.angle_beta   90.00
_cell.angle_gamma   90.00
#
_symmetry.space_group_name_H-M   'P 1'
#
loop_
_entity.id
_entity.type
_entity.pdbx_description
1 polymer ?
#
loop_
_entity_poly.entity_id
_entity_poly.type
_entity_poly.pdbx_seq_one_letter_code
_entity_poly.pdbx_strand_id
1 'polypeptide(L)' 'MPIEVKSGKSYKRHRAMDNVLARPEYHLDHGYVLGPCNISTENGVTYMPIYMAGMFAND' A
#
# COMPACT_ATOMS: atom_id res chain seq x y z
N MET A 1 -1.51 9.35 4.35
CA MET A 1 -1.43 7.88 4.24
C MET A 1 -1.18 7.48 2.79
N PRO A 2 -0.03 6.86 2.48
CA PRO A 2 0.30 6.41 1.13
C PRO A 2 -0.60 5.27 0.65
N ILE A 3 -1.08 5.35 -0.60
CA ILE A 3 -1.87 4.30 -1.26
C ILE A 3 -1.26 4.06 -2.64
N GLU A 4 -1.09 2.80 -3.00
CA GLU A 4 -0.61 2.38 -4.32
C GLU A 4 -1.55 1.31 -4.91
N VAL A 5 -1.98 1.49 -6.16
CA VAL A 5 -2.93 0.59 -6.82
C VAL A 5 -2.25 -0.08 -8.02
N LYS A 6 -2.23 -1.41 -8.04
CA LYS A 6 -1.55 -2.22 -9.07
C LYS A 6 -2.40 -3.40 -9.51
N SER A 7 -2.76 -3.42 -10.79
CA SER A 7 -3.50 -4.54 -11.40
C SER A 7 -2.61 -5.73 -11.80
N GLY A 8 -1.29 -5.53 -11.90
CA GLY A 8 -0.34 -6.54 -12.38
C GLY A 8 0.21 -7.46 -11.28
N LYS A 9 0.78 -8.60 -11.70
CA LYS A 9 1.41 -9.60 -10.81
C LYS A 9 2.59 -9.07 -9.99
N SER A 10 3.22 -7.99 -10.46
CA SER A 10 4.35 -7.33 -9.78
C SER A 10 3.90 -6.35 -8.69
N TYR A 11 2.74 -6.59 -8.07
CA TYR A 11 2.17 -5.65 -7.10
C TYR A 11 3.05 -5.46 -5.87
N LYS A 12 3.94 -6.41 -5.53
CA LYS A 12 4.90 -6.34 -4.40
C LYS A 12 6.19 -5.52 -4.65
N ARG A 13 6.38 -4.93 -5.82
CA ARG A 13 7.57 -4.10 -6.11
C ARG A 13 7.24 -2.63 -5.93
N HIS A 14 7.85 -1.95 -4.95
CA HIS A 14 7.41 -0.62 -4.50
C HIS A 14 8.49 0.45 -4.34
N ARG A 15 9.20 0.82 -5.41
CA ARG A 15 10.21 1.90 -5.31
C ARG A 15 9.68 3.20 -4.68
N ALA A 16 8.46 3.61 -5.01
CA ALA A 16 7.89 4.85 -4.46
C ALA A 16 7.46 4.69 -2.98
N MET A 17 6.73 3.61 -2.65
CA MET A 17 6.30 3.34 -1.27
C MET A 17 7.51 3.19 -0.34
N ASP A 18 8.48 2.35 -0.73
CA ASP A 18 9.68 2.09 0.06
C ASP A 18 10.42 3.40 0.36
N ASN A 19 10.56 4.27 -0.64
CA ASN A 19 11.21 5.57 -0.48
C ASN A 19 10.46 6.52 0.45
N VAL A 20 9.13 6.52 0.43
CA VAL A 20 8.32 7.41 1.28
C VAL A 20 8.32 6.92 2.72
N LEU A 21 8.17 5.61 2.94
CA LEU A 21 8.18 5.01 4.28
C LEU A 21 9.58 5.01 4.92
N ALA A 22 10.64 5.07 4.11
CA ALA A 22 12.02 5.19 4.61
C ALA A 22 12.41 6.60 5.08
N ARG A 23 11.50 7.59 5.02
CA ARG A 23 11.75 8.99 5.41
C ARG A 23 11.07 9.32 6.74
N PRO A 24 11.79 9.26 7.87
CA PRO A 24 11.20 9.56 9.18
C PRO A 24 10.60 10.97 9.26
N GLU A 25 11.12 11.92 8.49
CA GLU A 25 10.65 13.30 8.45
C GLU A 25 9.20 13.44 7.97
N TYR A 26 8.70 12.45 7.23
CA TYR A 26 7.32 12.43 6.77
C TYR A 26 6.34 11.92 7.83
N HIS A 27 6.81 11.31 8.92
CA HIS A 27 5.97 10.72 9.97
C HIS A 27 4.94 9.74 9.36
N LEU A 28 5.39 8.95 8.38
CA LEU A 28 4.59 7.95 7.67
C LEU A 28 5.15 6.56 7.95
N ASP A 29 4.42 5.79 8.76
CA ASP A 29 4.91 4.50 9.24
C ASP A 29 4.28 3.32 8.50
N HIS A 30 3.20 3.58 7.76
CA HIS A 30 2.39 2.57 7.09
C HIS A 30 1.86 3.02 5.73
N GLY A 31 1.61 2.06 4.83
CA GLY A 31 1.01 2.30 3.52
C GLY A 31 0.12 1.15 3.05
N TYR A 32 -0.74 1.42 2.07
CA TYR A 32 -1.63 0.43 1.48
C TYR A 32 -1.30 0.12 0.03
N VAL A 33 -1.38 -1.16 -0.33
CA VAL A 33 -1.25 -1.65 -1.69
C VAL A 33 -2.49 -2.42 -2.09
N LEU A 34 -3.18 -1.96 -3.13
CA LEU A 34 -4.36 -2.62 -3.68
C LEU A 34 -3.97 -3.40 -4.94
N GLY A 35 -4.22 -4.72 -4.97
CA GLY A 35 -3.87 -5.56 -6.11
C GLY A 35 -4.52 -6.95 -6.11
N PRO A 36 -4.14 -7.84 -7.05
CA PRO A 36 -4.69 -9.19 -7.18
C PRO A 36 -4.07 -10.13 -6.12
N CYS A 37 -4.42 -9.90 -4.85
CA CYS A 37 -3.82 -10.58 -3.70
C CYS A 37 -4.83 -10.80 -2.57
N ASN A 38 -4.46 -11.67 -1.62
CA ASN A 38 -5.14 -11.77 -0.33
C ASN A 38 -4.56 -10.74 0.65
N ILE A 39 -5.30 -10.49 1.73
CA ILE A 39 -4.87 -9.56 2.77
C ILE A 39 -3.59 -10.08 3.43
N SER A 40 -2.58 -9.23 3.50
CA SER A 40 -1.31 -9.51 4.19
C SER A 40 -0.62 -8.20 4.58
N THR A 41 0.27 -8.24 5.57
CA THR A 41 1.06 -7.08 5.98
C THR A 41 2.53 -7.46 6.05
N GLU A 42 3.38 -6.70 5.36
CA GLU A 42 4.83 -6.92 5.30
C GLU A 42 5.53 -5.55 5.32
N ASN A 43 6.52 -5.37 6.19
CA ASN A 43 7.36 -4.16 6.26
C ASN A 43 6.58 -2.83 6.31
N GLY A 44 5.52 -2.77 7.13
CA GLY A 44 4.69 -1.57 7.24
C GLY A 44 3.71 -1.34 6.07
N VAL A 45 3.69 -2.23 5.07
CA VAL A 45 2.76 -2.18 3.94
C VAL A 45 1.68 -3.24 4.11
N THR A 46 0.42 -2.81 4.06
CA THR A 46 -0.74 -3.72 4.04
C THR A 46 -1.25 -3.87 2.62
N TYR A 47 -1.21 -5.12 2.14
CA TYR A 47 -1.69 -5.55 0.84
C TYR A 47 -3.15 -5.96 0.96
N MET A 48 -3.97 -5.49 0.02
CA MET A 48 -5.40 -5.75 0.00
C MET A 48 -5.88 -6.08 -1.42
N PRO A 49 -6.91 -6.94 -1.54
CA PRO A 49 -7.60 -7.13 -2.80
C PRO A 49 -8.08 -5.80 -3.39
N ILE A 50 -7.90 -5.61 -4.71
CA ILE A 50 -8.21 -4.34 -5.38
C ILE A 50 -9.68 -3.88 -5.18
N TYR A 51 -10.62 -4.81 -5.02
CA TYR A 51 -12.03 -4.50 -4.78
C TYR A 51 -12.27 -3.79 -3.44
N MET A 52 -11.35 -3.89 -2.48
CA MET A 52 -11.43 -3.19 -1.20
C MET A 52 -11.20 -1.68 -1.33
N ALA A 53 -10.78 -1.18 -2.50
CA ALA A 53 -10.65 0.26 -2.75
C ALA A 53 -11.94 1.03 -2.45
N GLY A 54 -13.11 0.43 -2.73
CA GLY A 54 -14.42 1.03 -2.44
C GLY A 54 -14.79 1.07 -0.95
N MET A 55 -14.00 0.45 -0.07
CA MET A 55 -14.19 0.52 1.38
C MET A 55 -13.50 1.73 2.01
N PHE A 56 -12.64 2.45 1.27
CA PHE A 56 -12.04 3.67 1.78
C PHE A 56 -13.06 4.80 1.83
N ALA A 57 -13.14 5.44 2.98
CA ALA A 57 -13.88 6.67 3.21
C ALA A 57 -12.91 7.81 3.50
N ASN A 58 -13.30 9.02 3.12
CA ASN A 58 -12.62 10.25 3.49
C ASN A 58 -13.57 11.05 4.37
N ASP A 59 -13.54 10.71 5.66
CA ASP A 59 -14.31 11.39 6.71
C ASP A 59 -13.66 12.72 7.13
#